data_AF-A0A9E8CSA0-F1
#
_entry.id   AF-A0A9E8CSA0-F1
#
_cell.length_a   1.000
_cell.length_b   1.000
_cell.length_c   1.000
_cell.angle_alpha   90.00
_cell.angle_beta   90.00
_cell.angle_gamma   90.00
#
_symmetry.space_group_name_H-M   'P 1'
#
loop_
_entity.id
_entity.type
_entity.pdbx_description
1 polymer ?
#
loop_
_entity_poly.entity_id
_entity_poly.type
_entity_poly.pdbx_seq_one_letter_code
_entity_poly.pdbx_strand_id
1 'polypeptide(L)'
;MQPDQGSAEALETARADIREAVMTAFCAALRDTRLPPLALIELAAAAVGSVYREVADAHCGDQPCPCGWHPRLQADLEALQAALALSAAPTFQIDLARMPVLGRA
;
A
#
# COMPACT_ATOMS: atom_id res chain seq x y z
N MET A 1 -21.49 12.04 -17.84
CA MET A 1 -20.36 12.52 -17.02
C MET A 1 -20.26 11.58 -15.84
N GLN A 2 -19.32 10.62 -15.88
CA GLN A 2 -19.19 9.57 -14.86
C GLN A 2 -18.36 10.12 -13.68
N PRO A 3 -18.94 10.33 -12.49
CA PRO A 3 -18.22 10.97 -11.38
C PRO A 3 -17.23 10.05 -10.64
N ASP A 4 -17.19 8.74 -10.97
CA ASP A 4 -16.39 7.74 -10.25
C ASP A 4 -15.03 7.43 -10.90
N GLN A 5 -14.92 7.62 -12.22
CA GLN A 5 -13.69 7.30 -12.97
C GLN A 5 -12.50 8.19 -12.61
N GLY A 6 -12.74 9.48 -12.37
CA GLY A 6 -11.66 10.42 -11.99
C GLY A 6 -11.08 10.16 -10.60
N SER A 7 -11.88 9.63 -9.67
CA SER A 7 -11.41 9.27 -8.33
C SER A 7 -10.57 7.98 -8.37
N ALA A 8 -10.97 7.01 -9.18
CA ALA A 8 -10.23 5.77 -9.36
C ALA A 8 -8.86 6.00 -10.03
N GLU A 9 -8.80 6.85 -11.05
CA GLU A 9 -7.56 7.22 -11.73
C GLU A 9 -6.60 8.00 -10.81
N ALA A 10 -7.13 8.94 -10.00
CA ALA A 10 -6.34 9.65 -9.00
C ALA A 10 -5.78 8.70 -7.93
N LEU A 11 -6.59 7.74 -7.46
CA LEU A 11 -6.14 6.73 -6.49
C LEU A 11 -5.05 5.83 -7.06
N GLU A 12 -5.19 5.41 -8.31
CA GLU A 12 -4.19 4.58 -8.99
C GLU A 12 -2.87 5.34 -9.20
N THR A 13 -2.95 6.61 -9.56
CA THR A 13 -1.78 7.50 -9.69
C THR A 13 -1.07 7.65 -8.35
N ALA A 14 -1.82 7.97 -7.28
CA ALA A 14 -1.26 8.08 -5.93
C ALA A 14 -0.62 6.75 -5.47
N ARG A 15 -1.23 5.61 -5.80
CA ARG A 15 -0.68 4.28 -5.51
C ARG A 15 0.66 4.05 -6.23
N ALA A 16 0.76 4.44 -7.49
CA ALA A 16 1.99 4.32 -8.27
C ALA A 16 3.10 5.20 -7.70
N ASP A 17 2.79 6.46 -7.38
CA ASP A 17 3.73 7.43 -6.80
C ASP A 17 4.28 6.94 -5.44
N ILE A 18 3.39 6.47 -4.56
CA ILE A 18 3.77 5.91 -3.26
C ILE A 18 4.69 4.68 -3.45
N ARG A 19 4.35 3.78 -4.38
CA ARG A 19 5.17 2.60 -4.66
C ARG A 19 6.56 2.99 -5.15
N GLU A 20 6.66 3.97 -6.04
CA GLU A 20 7.94 4.47 -6.55
C GLU A 20 8.79 5.09 -5.43
N ALA A 21 8.19 5.91 -4.59
CA ALA A 21 8.87 6.52 -3.44
C ALA A 21 9.41 5.45 -2.47
N VAL A 22 8.59 4.45 -2.13
CA VAL A 22 8.99 3.32 -1.26
C VAL A 22 10.12 2.52 -1.88
N MET A 23 10.04 2.18 -3.17
CA MET A 23 11.09 1.42 -3.87
C MET A 23 12.41 2.20 -3.93
N THR A 24 12.33 3.51 -4.17
CA THR A 24 13.50 4.38 -4.19
C THR A 24 14.21 4.40 -2.83
N ALA A 25 13.44 4.58 -1.74
CA ALA A 25 13.97 4.54 -0.37
C ALA A 25 14.56 3.18 -0.01
N PHE A 26 13.87 2.08 -0.36
CA PHE A 26 14.35 0.72 -0.15
C PHE A 26 15.68 0.46 -0.87
N CYS A 27 15.78 0.82 -2.15
CA CYS A 27 17.00 0.67 -2.94
C CYS A 27 18.16 1.50 -2.38
N ALA A 28 17.90 2.70 -1.87
CA ALA A 28 18.91 3.51 -1.21
C ALA A 28 19.42 2.82 0.07
N ALA A 29 18.52 2.42 0.96
CA ALA A 29 18.88 1.74 2.20
C ALA A 29 19.63 0.42 1.96
N LEU A 30 19.25 -0.34 0.91
CA LEU A 30 19.93 -1.58 0.54
C LEU A 30 21.39 -1.35 0.12
N ARG A 31 21.64 -0.30 -0.67
CA ARG A 31 23.00 0.08 -1.09
C ARG A 31 23.86 0.48 0.11
N ASP A 32 23.29 1.22 1.06
CA ASP A 32 24.05 1.84 2.14
C ASP A 32 24.30 0.91 3.34
N THR A 33 23.38 -0.01 3.63
CA THR A 33 23.41 -0.83 4.86
C THR A 33 23.82 -2.29 4.65
N ARG A 34 23.69 -2.83 3.43
CA ARG A 34 23.85 -4.26 3.11
C ARG A 34 23.00 -5.23 3.97
N LEU A 35 21.92 -4.73 4.58
CA LEU A 35 21.00 -5.57 5.34
C LEU A 35 20.25 -6.55 4.42
N PRO A 36 19.80 -7.70 4.95
CA PRO A 36 18.92 -8.60 4.20
C PRO A 36 17.62 -7.88 3.79
N PRO A 37 17.04 -8.19 2.61
CA PRO A 37 15.81 -7.55 2.14
C PRO A 37 14.67 -7.56 3.16
N LEU A 38 14.46 -8.68 3.86
CA LEU A 38 13.40 -8.81 4.88
C LEU A 38 13.59 -7.81 6.04
N ALA A 39 14.82 -7.62 6.51
CA ALA A 39 15.10 -6.65 7.59
C ALA A 39 14.81 -5.21 7.15
N LEU A 40 15.07 -4.87 5.90
CA LEU A 40 14.70 -3.55 5.35
C LEU A 40 13.19 -3.38 5.20
N ILE A 41 12.47 -4.45 4.84
CA ILE A 41 11.00 -4.42 4.80
C ILE A 41 10.41 -4.27 6.22
N GLU A 42 10.98 -4.92 7.23
CA GLU A 42 10.58 -4.73 8.63
C GLU A 42 10.81 -3.28 9.10
N LEU A 43 11.94 -2.68 8.73
CA LEU A 43 12.22 -1.26 9.01
C LEU A 43 11.25 -0.33 8.28
N ALA A 44 10.90 -0.63 7.03
CA ALA A 44 9.90 0.13 6.29
C ALA A 44 8.51 0.04 6.95
N ALA A 45 8.12 -1.15 7.43
CA ALA A 45 6.87 -1.33 8.17
C ALA A 45 6.88 -0.53 9.49
N ALA A 46 7.99 -0.52 10.23
CA ALA A 46 8.14 0.29 11.44
C ALA A 46 8.04 1.79 11.15
N ALA A 47 8.63 2.27 10.04
CA ALA A 47 8.52 3.65 9.62
C ALA A 47 7.08 4.04 9.27
N VAL A 48 6.35 3.19 8.52
CA VAL A 48 4.91 3.40 8.23
C VAL A 48 4.10 3.47 9.52
N GLY A 49 4.37 2.61 10.51
CA GLY A 49 3.73 2.65 11.81
C GLY A 49 3.99 3.96 12.59
N SER A 50 5.20 4.52 12.49
CA SER A 50 5.52 5.83 13.09
C SER A 50 4.74 6.96 12.42
N VAL A 51 4.73 6.98 11.08
CA VAL A 51 3.98 7.98 10.30
C VAL A 51 2.49 7.89 10.61
N TYR A 52 1.91 6.69 10.69
CA TYR A 52 0.53 6.50 11.09
C TYR A 52 0.24 7.15 12.45
N ARG A 53 1.09 6.90 13.46
CA ARG A 53 0.93 7.47 14.79
C ARG A 53 0.98 9.00 14.76
N GLU A 54 1.96 9.58 14.08
CA GLU A 54 2.10 11.04 13.94
C GLU A 54 0.88 11.67 13.27
N VAL A 55 0.37 11.03 12.21
CA VAL A 55 -0.82 11.49 11.50
C VAL A 55 -2.08 11.33 12.37
N ALA A 56 -2.22 10.20 13.08
CA ALA A 56 -3.34 9.98 14.00
C ALA A 56 -3.34 11.00 15.15
N ASP A 57 -2.19 11.26 15.76
CA ASP A 57 -2.04 12.24 16.86
C ASP A 57 -2.44 13.64 16.40
N ALA A 58 -2.06 14.04 15.18
CA ALA A 58 -2.46 15.32 14.59
C ALA A 58 -3.98 15.44 14.38
N HIS A 59 -4.70 14.32 14.22
CA HIS A 59 -6.16 14.30 14.06
C HIS A 59 -6.92 14.18 15.39
N CYS A 60 -6.25 13.72 16.45
CA CYS A 60 -6.80 13.60 17.81
C CYS A 60 -6.53 14.82 18.71
N GLY A 61 -5.81 15.83 18.21
CA GLY A 61 -5.46 17.05 18.95
C GLY A 61 -6.62 18.02 19.17
N ASP A 62 -6.33 19.15 19.81
CA ASP A 62 -7.33 20.17 20.21
C ASP A 62 -8.10 20.81 19.05
N GLN A 63 -7.58 20.68 17.82
CA GLN A 63 -8.23 21.14 16.59
C GLN A 63 -8.53 19.92 15.72
N PRO A 64 -9.78 19.41 15.71
CA PRO A 64 -10.13 18.24 14.90
C PRO A 64 -9.98 18.60 13.42
N CYS A 65 -9.20 17.80 12.71
CA CYS A 65 -8.99 17.98 11.28
C CYS A 65 -10.34 17.89 10.52
N PRO A 66 -10.65 18.83 9.61
CA PRO A 66 -11.93 18.85 8.90
C PRO A 66 -12.05 17.73 7.85
N CYS A 67 -11.04 16.89 7.67
CA CYS A 67 -11.04 15.81 6.68
C CYS A 67 -12.01 14.67 7.01
N GLY A 68 -12.52 14.62 8.25
CA GLY A 68 -13.49 13.61 8.70
C GLY A 68 -12.91 12.23 9.02
N TRP A 69 -11.60 12.04 8.84
CA TRP A 69 -10.92 10.81 9.27
C TRP A 69 -10.77 10.79 10.79
N HIS A 70 -11.25 9.70 11.41
CA HIS A 70 -11.15 9.45 12.84
C HIS A 70 -10.30 8.21 13.05
N PRO A 71 -9.05 8.35 13.54
CA PRO A 71 -8.14 7.22 13.71
C PRO A 71 -8.74 6.16 14.64
N ARG A 72 -8.69 4.90 14.22
CA ARG A 72 -9.16 3.74 14.98
C ARG A 72 -8.07 2.69 14.97
N LEU A 73 -7.09 2.84 15.86
CA LEU A 73 -5.85 2.06 15.88
C LEU A 73 -6.02 0.59 15.49
N GLN A 74 -6.89 -0.14 16.18
CA GLN A 74 -7.07 -1.57 15.91
C GLN A 74 -7.60 -1.85 14.48
N ALA A 75 -8.65 -1.13 14.07
CA ALA A 75 -9.27 -1.32 12.76
C ALA A 75 -8.35 -0.85 11.62
N ASP A 76 -7.60 0.22 11.84
CA ASP A 76 -6.65 0.74 10.86
C ASP A 76 -5.46 -0.23 10.67
N LEU A 77 -4.94 -0.80 11.76
CA LEU A 77 -3.87 -1.81 11.68
C LEU A 77 -4.35 -3.09 10.98
N GLU A 78 -5.57 -3.55 11.25
CA GLU A 78 -6.17 -4.69 10.54
C GLU A 78 -6.31 -4.40 9.04
N ALA A 79 -6.77 -3.20 8.67
CA ALA A 79 -6.86 -2.78 7.28
C ALA A 79 -5.49 -2.73 6.59
N LEU A 80 -4.46 -2.22 7.26
CA LEU A 80 -3.08 -2.19 6.74
C LEU A 80 -2.53 -3.62 6.54
N GLN A 81 -2.74 -4.51 7.50
CA GLN A 81 -2.34 -5.91 7.40
C GLN A 81 -3.04 -6.62 6.24
N ALA A 82 -4.35 -6.38 6.07
CA ALA A 82 -5.13 -6.93 4.96
C ALA A 82 -4.63 -6.39 3.61
N ALA A 83 -4.37 -5.08 3.50
CA ALA A 83 -3.85 -4.46 2.29
C ALA A 83 -2.47 -5.03 1.89
N LEU A 84 -1.59 -5.24 2.89
CA LEU A 84 -0.30 -5.87 2.67
C LEU A 84 -0.46 -7.32 2.19
N ALA A 85 -1.30 -8.11 2.85
CA ALA A 85 -1.54 -9.51 2.49
C ALA A 85 -2.09 -9.64 1.06
N LEU A 86 -3.05 -8.78 0.68
CA LEU A 86 -3.61 -8.74 -0.67
C LEU A 86 -2.57 -8.36 -1.72
N SER A 87 -1.70 -7.40 -1.41
CA SER A 87 -0.67 -6.91 -2.34
C SER A 87 0.51 -7.87 -2.50
N ALA A 88 0.81 -8.67 -1.46
CA ALA A 88 1.87 -9.67 -1.48
C ALA A 88 1.42 -11.02 -2.04
N ALA A 89 0.10 -11.24 -2.18
CA ALA A 89 -0.42 -12.47 -2.75
C ALA A 89 0.11 -12.67 -4.18
N PRO A 90 0.54 -13.90 -4.55
CA PRO A 90 0.93 -14.19 -5.91
C PRO A 90 -0.22 -13.86 -6.87
N THR A 91 0.06 -13.08 -7.91
CA THR A 91 -0.88 -12.96 -9.01
C THR A 91 -0.90 -14.29 -9.74
N PHE A 92 -1.98 -15.06 -9.59
CA PHE A 92 -2.23 -16.22 -10.45
C PHE A 92 -2.47 -15.69 -11.86
N GLN A 93 -1.39 -15.51 -12.63
CA GLN A 93 -1.50 -15.34 -14.06
C GLN A 93 -1.97 -16.68 -14.61
N ILE A 94 -3.27 -16.78 -14.91
CA ILE A 94 -3.81 -17.89 -15.67
C ILE A 94 -3.08 -17.86 -17.01
N ASP A 95 -2.22 -18.86 -17.22
CA ASP A 95 -1.56 -19.07 -18.50
C ASP A 95 -2.62 -19.49 -19.52
N LEU A 96 -3.19 -18.51 -20.23
CA LEU A 96 -4.19 -18.72 -21.28
C LEU A 96 -3.67 -19.67 -22.37
N ALA A 97 -2.35 -19.78 -22.55
CA ALA A 97 -1.75 -20.72 -23.49
C ALA A 97 -1.80 -22.18 -23.01
N ARG A 98 -2.07 -22.43 -21.72
CA ARG A 98 -2.25 -23.76 -21.13
C ARG A 98 -3.71 -24.16 -20.94
N MET A 99 -4.66 -23.28 -21.24
CA MET A 99 -6.07 -23.62 -21.15
C MET A 99 -6.49 -24.50 -22.34
N PRO A 100 -7.18 -25.63 -22.10
CA PRO A 100 -7.69 -26.45 -23.18
C PRO A 100 -8.73 -25.66 -23.99
N VAL A 101 -8.57 -25.60 -25.32
CA VAL A 101 -9.55 -24.97 -26.21
C VAL A 101 -10.79 -25.86 -26.28
N LEU A 102 -11.88 -25.42 -25.65
CA LEU A 102 -13.14 -26.17 -25.53
C LEU A 102 -14.12 -25.96 -26.70
N GLY A 103 -13.79 -25.12 -27.68
CA GLY A 103 -14.66 -24.82 -28.82
C GLY A 103 -13.92 -24.86 -30.15
N ARG A 104 -14.50 -25.52 -31.15
CA ARG A 104 -14.11 -25.40 -32.57
C ARG A 104 -15.37 -24.95 -33.33
N ALA A 105 -15.22 -23.96 -34.21
CA ALA A 105 -16.29 -23.49 -35.10
C ALA A 105 -16.43 -24.41 -36.32
#